data_AF-A0A520CZW3-F1
#
_entry.id   AF-A0A520CZW3-F1
#
_cell.length_a   1.000
_cell.length_b   1.000
_cell.length_c   1.000
_cell.angle_alpha   90.00
_cell.angle_beta   90.00
_cell.angle_gamma   90.00
#
_symmetry.space_group_name_H-M   'P 1'
#
loop_
_entity.id
_entity.type
_entity.pdbx_description
1 polymer ?
#
loop_
_entity_poly.entity_id
_entity_poly.type
_entity_poly.pdbx_seq_one_letter_code
_entity_poly.pdbx_strand_id
1 'polypeptide(L)'
;MKNQYLTILVLFTIAFGACKNVATISESEASEVIVTYLKGNPEYKTDKFHFGEMKFNSKSDMADLEKYKTLANEGYVSLALQEANKKFLSKDSSFVYMIKLTDKASDLVLKQDGDKATVKVVNYELASEKPVNFSRVNDNNAKVTVSLKKVNTVFAPFQRNADNNSEFITKTYRLKLDKEEGWKVNK
;
A
#
# COMPACT_ATOMS: atom_id res chain seq x y z
N MET A 1 -6.51 77.35 33.91
CA MET A 1 -6.53 77.68 32.47
C MET A 1 -6.30 76.36 31.74
N LYS A 2 -7.30 75.52 31.44
CA LYS A 2 -8.40 75.60 30.47
C LYS A 2 -7.95 76.05 29.06
N ASN A 3 -8.07 75.10 28.12
CA ASN A 3 -8.04 75.17 26.64
C ASN A 3 -6.97 74.22 26.05
N GLN A 4 -7.15 73.49 24.95
CA GLN A 4 -8.27 73.27 24.03
C GLN A 4 -7.88 72.07 23.12
N TYR A 5 -8.90 71.38 22.61
CA TYR A 5 -8.98 70.38 21.54
C TYR A 5 -7.81 70.23 20.54
N LEU A 6 -7.42 68.98 20.25
CA LEU A 6 -7.25 68.53 18.86
C LEU A 6 -7.45 67.01 18.76
N THR A 7 -8.57 66.64 18.16
CA THR A 7 -8.91 65.29 17.69
C THR A 7 -8.07 64.99 16.44
N ILE A 8 -7.24 63.94 16.46
CA ILE A 8 -6.80 63.25 15.23
C ILE A 8 -6.95 61.73 15.46
N LEU A 9 -8.05 61.24 14.92
CA LEU A 9 -8.33 59.85 14.60
C LEU A 9 -7.49 59.48 13.36
N VAL A 10 -6.47 58.63 13.51
CA VAL A 10 -5.89 57.89 12.38
C VAL A 10 -6.06 56.42 12.65
N LEU A 11 -7.13 55.90 12.05
CA LEU A 11 -7.43 54.49 11.90
C LEU A 11 -6.40 53.90 10.92
N PHE A 12 -5.33 53.29 11.42
CA PHE A 12 -4.46 52.46 10.58
C PHE A 12 -5.14 51.10 10.38
N THR A 13 -6.15 51.06 9.51
CA THR A 13 -6.58 49.80 8.90
C THR A 13 -5.47 49.37 7.94
N ILE A 14 -4.52 48.60 8.44
CA ILE A 14 -3.65 47.80 7.58
C ILE A 14 -4.55 46.70 7.00
N ALA A 15 -5.19 47.02 5.87
CA ALA A 15 -5.71 46.02 4.99
C ALA A 15 -4.50 45.23 4.46
N PHE A 16 -4.12 44.15 5.17
CA PHE A 16 -3.41 43.04 4.55
C PHE A 16 -4.38 42.35 3.57
N GLY A 17 -4.71 43.06 2.49
CA GLY A 17 -5.10 42.45 1.24
C GLY A 17 -3.86 41.84 0.62
N ALA A 18 -3.31 40.81 1.26
CA ALA A 18 -2.53 39.84 0.53
C ALA A 18 -3.51 39.23 -0.47
N CYS A 19 -3.49 39.74 -1.70
CA CYS A 19 -3.84 38.92 -2.86
C CYS A 19 -3.08 37.62 -2.65
N LYS A 20 -3.79 36.57 -2.21
CA LYS A 20 -3.27 35.22 -2.20
C LYS A 20 -2.87 34.98 -3.64
N ASN A 21 -1.59 35.07 -3.94
CA ASN A 21 -1.04 34.42 -5.13
C ASN A 21 -1.59 33.01 -5.04
N VAL A 22 -2.48 32.69 -5.97
CA VAL A 22 -3.12 31.38 -6.04
C VAL A 22 -1.96 30.42 -6.14
N ALA A 23 -1.69 29.68 -5.06
CA ALA A 23 -0.46 28.91 -4.92
C ALA A 23 -0.42 27.86 -6.02
N THR A 24 0.31 28.16 -7.09
CA THR A 24 0.41 27.28 -8.25
C THR A 24 1.44 26.22 -7.92
N ILE A 25 1.00 24.97 -7.77
CA ILE A 25 1.92 23.86 -7.45
C ILE A 25 2.96 23.64 -8.55
N SER A 26 4.20 23.50 -8.14
CA SER A 26 5.30 23.09 -9.03
C SER A 26 5.44 21.56 -9.10
N GLU A 27 6.17 21.04 -10.09
CA GLU A 27 6.45 19.61 -10.16
C GLU A 27 7.21 19.11 -8.92
N SER A 28 8.18 19.88 -8.42
CA SER A 28 8.96 19.53 -7.22
C SER A 28 8.07 19.44 -5.98
N GLU A 29 7.19 20.43 -5.78
CA GLU A 29 6.24 20.44 -4.67
C GLU A 29 5.25 19.27 -4.79
N ALA A 30 4.76 18.99 -6.00
CA ALA A 30 3.91 17.83 -6.25
C ALA A 30 4.61 16.50 -5.97
N SER A 31 5.92 16.42 -6.25
CA SER A 31 6.78 15.26 -5.95
C SER A 31 6.89 15.03 -4.45
N GLU A 32 7.16 16.09 -3.67
CA GLU A 32 7.27 16.00 -2.22
C GLU A 32 5.95 15.58 -1.56
N VAL A 33 4.83 16.15 -2.04
CA VAL A 33 3.49 15.80 -1.56
C VAL A 33 3.20 14.32 -1.80
N ILE A 34 3.49 13.80 -3.01
CA ILE A 34 3.20 12.39 -3.30
C ILE A 34 4.15 11.43 -2.57
N VAL A 35 5.44 11.77 -2.45
CA VAL A 35 6.42 10.96 -1.68
C VAL A 35 5.99 10.87 -0.22
N THR A 36 5.62 12.00 0.39
CA THR A 36 5.17 12.04 1.78
C THR A 36 3.89 11.22 1.97
N TYR A 37 2.92 11.37 1.04
CA TYR A 37 1.68 10.62 1.08
C TYR A 37 1.91 9.10 1.01
N LEU A 38 2.76 8.63 0.08
CA LEU A 38 3.03 7.21 -0.12
C LEU A 38 3.85 6.57 1.00
N LYS A 39 4.69 7.35 1.72
CA LYS A 39 5.35 6.88 2.95
C LYS A 39 4.34 6.59 4.06
N GLY A 40 3.30 7.42 4.20
CA GLY A 40 2.23 7.21 5.19
C GLY A 40 1.11 6.26 4.73
N ASN A 41 0.96 6.08 3.42
CA ASN A 41 -0.09 5.26 2.79
C ASN A 41 0.56 4.32 1.77
N PRO A 42 1.31 3.30 2.21
CA PRO A 42 1.97 2.37 1.29
C PRO A 42 0.94 1.64 0.44
N GLU A 43 1.25 1.51 -0.84
CA GLU A 43 0.43 0.77 -1.79
C GLU A 43 0.82 -0.71 -1.76
N TYR A 44 -0.16 -1.60 -1.80
CA TYR A 44 0.09 -3.04 -1.85
C TYR A 44 -1.03 -3.77 -2.58
N LYS A 45 -0.69 -4.92 -3.17
CA LYS A 45 -1.65 -5.89 -3.70
C LYS A 45 -1.91 -6.94 -2.65
N THR A 46 -3.17 -7.34 -2.53
CA THR A 46 -3.60 -8.39 -1.59
C THR A 46 -4.16 -9.60 -2.33
N ASP A 47 -4.06 -10.77 -1.73
CA ASP A 47 -4.79 -11.96 -2.15
C ASP A 47 -5.27 -12.77 -0.93
N LYS A 48 -6.07 -13.80 -1.17
CA LYS A 48 -6.57 -14.72 -0.14
C LYS A 48 -5.59 -15.86 0.07
N PHE A 49 -5.11 -15.97 1.30
CA PHE A 49 -4.31 -17.09 1.78
C PHE A 49 -5.18 -18.03 2.61
N HIS A 50 -5.06 -19.34 2.40
CA HIS A 50 -5.82 -20.33 3.16
C HIS A 50 -4.91 -20.97 4.21
N PHE A 51 -5.47 -21.29 5.37
CA PHE A 51 -4.77 -21.96 6.46
C PHE A 51 -5.79 -22.78 7.28
N GLY A 52 -5.32 -23.44 8.34
CA GLY A 52 -6.11 -24.41 9.10
C GLY A 52 -5.82 -25.83 8.63
N GLU A 53 -6.81 -26.71 8.75
CA GLU A 53 -6.67 -28.09 8.30
C GLU A 53 -6.76 -28.16 6.77
N MET A 54 -5.71 -28.65 6.13
CA MET A 54 -5.62 -28.77 4.68
C MET A 54 -5.16 -30.15 4.27
N LYS A 55 -5.86 -30.74 3.29
CA LYS A 55 -5.53 -32.02 2.69
C LYS A 55 -4.88 -31.81 1.32
N PHE A 56 -3.76 -32.48 1.09
CA PHE A 56 -3.03 -32.48 -0.16
C PHE A 56 -3.00 -33.90 -0.71
N ASN A 57 -3.59 -34.14 -1.89
CA ASN A 57 -3.69 -35.47 -2.49
C ASN A 57 -3.43 -35.51 -4.00
N SER A 58 -3.40 -34.35 -4.66
CA SER A 58 -3.16 -34.25 -6.09
C SER A 58 -1.76 -33.73 -6.41
N LYS A 59 -1.33 -33.81 -7.68
CA LYS A 59 -0.03 -33.25 -8.10
C LYS A 59 0.04 -31.73 -7.90
N SER A 60 -1.05 -31.00 -8.16
CA SER A 60 -1.11 -29.55 -7.90
C SER A 60 -1.04 -29.26 -6.41
N ASP A 61 -1.71 -30.07 -5.59
CA ASP A 61 -1.68 -29.91 -4.14
C ASP A 61 -0.27 -30.12 -3.60
N MET A 62 0.47 -31.11 -4.12
CA MET A 62 1.87 -31.29 -3.71
C MET A 62 2.73 -30.08 -4.06
N ALA A 63 2.48 -29.43 -5.21
CA ALA A 63 3.17 -28.20 -5.56
C ALA A 63 2.81 -27.04 -4.61
N ASP A 64 1.55 -26.95 -4.18
CA ASP A 64 1.13 -25.97 -3.16
C ASP A 64 1.69 -26.28 -1.77
N LEU A 65 1.77 -27.56 -1.40
CA LEU A 65 2.39 -28.01 -0.15
C LEU A 65 3.86 -27.56 -0.06
N GLU A 66 4.61 -27.62 -1.16
CA GLU A 66 5.98 -27.09 -1.18
C GLU A 66 6.04 -25.58 -0.91
N LYS A 67 5.07 -24.80 -1.40
CA LYS A 67 4.97 -23.37 -1.06
C LYS A 67 4.73 -23.16 0.44
N TYR A 68 3.86 -23.95 1.05
CA TYR A 68 3.62 -23.89 2.50
C TYR A 68 4.84 -24.32 3.31
N LYS A 69 5.59 -25.33 2.86
CA LYS A 69 6.86 -25.73 3.49
C LYS A 69 7.89 -24.61 3.43
N THR A 70 7.99 -23.88 2.31
CA THR A 70 8.86 -22.71 2.21
C THR A 70 8.47 -21.64 3.24
N LEU A 71 7.18 -21.29 3.33
CA LEU A 71 6.70 -20.36 4.36
C LEU A 71 7.00 -20.86 5.79
N ALA A 72 6.93 -22.17 6.02
CA ALA A 72 7.21 -22.76 7.32
C ALA A 72 8.70 -22.70 7.68
N ASN A 73 9.57 -23.01 6.72
CA ASN A 73 11.02 -22.89 6.88
C ASN A 73 11.45 -21.45 7.14
N GLU A 74 10.79 -20.48 6.52
CA GLU A 74 10.99 -19.05 6.76
C GLU A 74 10.30 -18.55 8.05
N GLY A 75 9.51 -19.39 8.71
CA GLY A 75 8.87 -19.11 9.99
C GLY A 75 7.60 -18.25 9.92
N TYR A 76 6.99 -18.07 8.75
CA TYR A 76 5.73 -17.32 8.57
C TYR A 76 4.49 -18.16 8.86
N VAL A 77 4.61 -19.49 8.75
CA VAL A 77 3.56 -20.43 9.14
C VAL A 77 4.15 -21.57 9.97
N SER A 78 3.33 -22.21 10.79
CA SER A 78 3.65 -23.54 11.34
C SER A 78 2.94 -24.61 10.53
N LEU A 79 3.64 -25.69 10.21
CA LEU A 79 3.11 -26.83 9.48
C LEU A 79 3.15 -28.07 10.37
N ALA A 80 1.99 -28.56 10.83
CA ALA A 80 1.91 -29.75 11.68
C ALA A 80 1.19 -30.89 10.94
N LEU A 81 1.91 -31.96 10.61
CA LEU A 81 1.33 -33.14 9.98
C LEU A 81 0.35 -33.82 10.94
N GLN A 82 -0.91 -33.97 10.53
CA GLN A 82 -1.95 -34.68 11.28
C GLN A 82 -2.11 -36.12 10.78
N GLU A 83 -2.12 -36.31 9.46
CA GLU A 83 -2.33 -37.62 8.84
C GLU A 83 -1.46 -37.77 7.59
N ALA A 84 -0.87 -38.96 7.40
CA ALA A 84 -0.10 -39.30 6.20
C ALA A 84 -0.47 -40.70 5.70
N ASN A 85 -1.18 -40.76 4.59
CA ASN A 85 -1.48 -42.00 3.88
C ASN A 85 -0.57 -42.10 2.67
N LYS A 86 0.59 -42.74 2.85
CA LYS A 86 1.52 -43.06 1.77
C LYS A 86 1.20 -44.44 1.22
N LYS A 87 0.61 -44.51 0.04
CA LYS A 87 0.52 -45.77 -0.71
C LYS A 87 1.84 -45.97 -1.46
N PHE A 88 2.66 -46.90 -0.99
CA PHE A 88 3.93 -47.27 -1.60
C PHE A 88 3.72 -47.53 -3.10
N LEU A 89 4.38 -46.76 -3.97
CA LEU A 89 4.31 -46.79 -5.45
C LEU A 89 3.07 -46.18 -6.12
N SER A 90 2.07 -45.66 -5.41
CA SER A 90 0.90 -45.03 -6.06
C SER A 90 0.97 -43.49 -6.02
N LYS A 91 0.40 -42.85 -7.05
CA LYS A 91 0.20 -41.39 -7.10
C LYS A 91 -0.87 -40.88 -6.11
N ASP A 92 -1.55 -41.77 -5.40
CA ASP A 92 -2.68 -41.46 -4.51
C ASP A 92 -2.25 -41.20 -3.05
N SER A 93 -1.00 -40.75 -2.84
CA SER A 93 -0.56 -40.39 -1.49
C SER A 93 -1.33 -39.16 -1.02
N SER A 94 -1.80 -39.16 0.23
CA SER A 94 -2.48 -38.01 0.82
C SER A 94 -1.88 -37.60 2.16
N PHE A 95 -1.82 -36.29 2.38
CA PHE A 95 -1.31 -35.70 3.61
C PHE A 95 -2.30 -34.67 4.13
N VAL A 96 -2.57 -34.69 5.42
CA VAL A 96 -3.39 -33.69 6.12
C VAL A 96 -2.48 -32.91 7.05
N TYR A 97 -2.43 -31.59 6.90
CA TYR A 97 -1.65 -30.70 7.74
C TYR A 97 -2.56 -29.68 8.42
N MET A 98 -2.23 -29.37 9.67
CA MET A 98 -2.72 -28.18 10.37
C MET A 98 -1.72 -27.04 10.12
N ILE A 99 -2.17 -26.00 9.43
CA ILE A 99 -1.38 -24.83 9.04
C ILE A 99 -1.83 -23.64 9.88
N LYS A 100 -0.89 -22.96 10.54
CA LYS A 100 -1.21 -21.75 11.33
C LYS A 100 -0.28 -20.60 10.95
N LEU A 101 -0.82 -19.40 10.89
CA LEU A 101 -0.01 -18.18 10.76
C LEU A 101 0.77 -17.95 12.07
N THR A 102 2.04 -17.59 11.96
CA THR A 102 2.87 -17.21 13.11
C THR A 102 2.84 -15.69 13.30
N ASP A 103 3.36 -15.23 14.45
CA ASP A 103 3.49 -13.79 14.74
C ASP A 103 4.33 -13.06 13.69
N LYS A 104 5.31 -13.73 13.07
CA LYS A 104 6.15 -13.16 12.00
C LYS A 104 5.35 -12.74 10.77
N ALA A 105 4.19 -13.37 10.51
CA ALA A 105 3.34 -13.02 9.38
C ALA A 105 2.43 -11.80 9.64
N SER A 106 2.35 -11.30 10.88
CA SER A 106 1.41 -10.24 11.28
C SER A 106 1.45 -9.00 10.39
N ASP A 107 2.64 -8.49 10.06
CA ASP A 107 2.81 -7.29 9.22
C ASP A 107 2.30 -7.44 7.77
N LEU A 108 2.15 -8.68 7.33
CA LEU A 108 1.68 -9.04 5.99
C LEU A 108 0.21 -9.47 5.98
N VAL A 109 -0.41 -9.71 7.15
CA VAL A 109 -1.81 -10.14 7.29
C VAL A 109 -2.68 -8.93 7.63
N LEU A 110 -3.65 -8.62 6.77
CA LEU A 110 -4.55 -7.48 6.96
C LEU A 110 -5.84 -7.86 7.69
N LYS A 111 -6.32 -9.08 7.46
CA LYS A 111 -7.58 -9.58 8.02
C LYS A 111 -7.56 -11.09 8.06
N GLN A 112 -8.14 -11.68 9.11
CA GLN A 112 -8.36 -13.12 9.24
C GLN A 112 -9.87 -13.39 9.32
N ASP A 113 -10.33 -14.40 8.61
CA ASP A 113 -11.75 -14.79 8.49
C ASP A 113 -11.85 -16.33 8.53
N GLY A 114 -11.78 -16.94 9.71
CA GLY A 114 -11.86 -18.41 9.87
C GLY A 114 -10.60 -19.10 9.32
N ASP A 115 -10.77 -19.86 8.23
CA ASP A 115 -9.73 -20.65 7.54
C ASP A 115 -8.95 -19.88 6.46
N LYS A 116 -9.15 -18.57 6.38
CA LYS A 116 -8.53 -17.71 5.37
C LYS A 116 -8.10 -16.38 5.92
N ALA A 117 -7.07 -15.81 5.30
CA ALA A 117 -6.56 -14.48 5.59
C ALA A 117 -6.45 -13.65 4.31
N THR A 118 -6.66 -12.34 4.42
CA THR A 118 -6.23 -11.38 3.38
C THR A 118 -4.79 -11.01 3.67
N VAL A 119 -3.87 -11.38 2.79
CA VAL A 119 -2.43 -11.10 2.94
C VAL A 119 -1.94 -10.15 1.85
N LYS A 120 -0.94 -9.34 2.17
CA LYS A 120 -0.15 -8.59 1.19
C LYS A 120 0.66 -9.60 0.38
N VAL A 121 0.51 -9.58 -0.94
CA VAL A 121 1.28 -10.43 -1.87
C VAL A 121 2.37 -9.64 -2.58
N VAL A 122 2.15 -8.33 -2.80
CA VAL A 122 3.11 -7.40 -3.41
C VAL A 122 3.06 -6.08 -2.67
N ASN A 123 4.21 -5.53 -2.29
CA ASN A 123 4.35 -4.15 -1.86
C ASN A 123 4.78 -3.29 -3.06
N TYR A 124 4.23 -2.09 -3.17
CA TYR A 124 4.58 -1.14 -4.23
C TYR A 124 5.42 -0.01 -3.65
N GLU A 125 6.66 0.09 -4.13
CA GLU A 125 7.63 1.10 -3.68
C GLU A 125 7.85 2.13 -4.77
N LEU A 126 8.09 3.39 -4.40
CA LEU A 126 8.42 4.43 -5.38
C LEU A 126 9.71 4.06 -6.13
N ALA A 127 9.62 3.95 -7.45
CA ALA A 127 10.78 3.65 -8.28
C ALA A 127 11.70 4.87 -8.45
N SER A 128 11.15 6.08 -8.29
CA SER A 128 11.83 7.36 -8.39
C SER A 128 11.09 8.37 -7.52
N GLU A 129 11.83 9.29 -6.90
CA GLU A 129 11.25 10.43 -6.17
C GLU A 129 10.61 11.45 -7.12
N LYS A 130 11.11 11.52 -8.37
CA LYS A 130 10.51 12.35 -9.42
C LYS A 130 9.36 11.62 -10.10
N PRO A 131 8.22 12.28 -10.34
CA PRO A 131 7.09 11.69 -11.03
C PRO A 131 7.43 11.43 -12.49
N VAL A 132 6.72 10.45 -13.06
CA VAL A 132 6.79 10.14 -14.50
C VAL A 132 6.08 11.23 -15.31
N ASN A 133 5.02 11.81 -14.75
CA ASN A 133 4.28 12.89 -15.38
C ASN A 133 3.64 13.79 -14.31
N PHE A 134 3.65 15.10 -14.58
CA PHE A 134 2.96 16.11 -13.79
C PHE A 134 2.12 16.99 -14.70
N SER A 135 0.84 17.15 -14.36
CA SER A 135 -0.08 18.02 -15.09
C SER A 135 -0.90 18.85 -14.13
N ARG A 136 -0.77 20.17 -14.23
CA ARG A 136 -1.69 21.10 -13.58
C ARG A 136 -3.01 21.10 -14.34
N VAL A 137 -4.09 20.73 -13.66
CA VAL A 137 -5.43 20.70 -14.25
C VAL A 137 -6.08 22.07 -14.12
N ASN A 138 -5.97 22.66 -12.95
CA ASN A 138 -6.37 24.03 -12.67
C ASN A 138 -5.61 24.55 -11.44
N ASP A 139 -5.99 25.73 -10.97
CA ASP A 139 -5.37 26.41 -9.84
C ASP A 139 -5.40 25.63 -8.52
N ASN A 140 -6.39 24.76 -8.34
CA ASN A 140 -6.61 24.01 -7.10
C ASN A 140 -6.47 22.50 -7.28
N ASN A 141 -6.14 22.03 -8.49
CA ASN A 141 -6.06 20.60 -8.81
C ASN A 141 -4.88 20.29 -9.73
N ALA A 142 -4.14 19.24 -9.39
CA ALA A 142 -3.07 18.70 -10.24
C ALA A 142 -3.18 17.17 -10.31
N LYS A 143 -2.53 16.59 -11.32
CA LYS A 143 -2.37 15.14 -11.49
C LYS A 143 -0.88 14.82 -11.47
N VAL A 144 -0.52 13.82 -10.68
CA VAL A 144 0.84 13.31 -10.58
C VAL A 144 0.81 11.83 -10.91
N THR A 145 1.56 11.42 -11.93
CA THR A 145 1.76 10.01 -12.26
C THR A 145 3.11 9.58 -11.74
N VAL A 146 3.14 8.56 -10.90
CA VAL A 146 4.37 7.96 -10.38
C VAL A 146 4.53 6.53 -10.90
N SER A 147 5.78 6.08 -10.97
CA SER A 147 6.10 4.67 -11.19
C SER A 147 6.34 3.98 -9.85
N LEU A 148 5.67 2.86 -9.64
CA LEU A 148 5.78 2.05 -8.44
C LEU A 148 6.36 0.68 -8.80
N LYS A 149 7.53 0.36 -8.26
CA LYS A 149 8.18 -0.93 -8.39
C LYS A 149 7.42 -1.98 -7.59
N LYS A 150 7.26 -3.17 -8.16
CA LYS A 150 6.71 -4.35 -7.47
C LYS A 150 7.78 -5.00 -6.61
N VAL A 151 7.48 -5.19 -5.33
CA VAL A 151 8.29 -5.96 -4.40
C VAL A 151 7.44 -7.12 -3.88
N ASN A 152 7.72 -8.31 -4.38
CA ASN A 152 6.98 -9.51 -3.99
C ASN A 152 7.23 -9.84 -2.52
N THR A 153 6.17 -10.18 -1.81
CA THR A 153 6.25 -10.72 -0.45
C THR A 153 6.41 -12.23 -0.48
N VAL A 154 6.62 -12.83 0.70
CA VAL A 154 6.64 -14.30 0.86
C VAL A 154 5.33 -14.98 0.46
N PHE A 155 4.20 -14.25 0.44
CA PHE A 155 2.91 -14.78 0.02
C PHE A 155 2.66 -14.67 -1.50
N ALA A 156 3.57 -14.04 -2.27
CA ALA A 156 3.43 -13.91 -3.73
C ALA A 156 3.17 -15.23 -4.48
N PRO A 157 3.77 -16.38 -4.10
CA PRO A 157 3.49 -17.67 -4.77
C PRO A 157 2.04 -18.17 -4.67
N PHE A 158 1.22 -17.59 -3.78
CA PHE A 158 -0.19 -17.92 -3.60
C PHE A 158 -1.13 -17.01 -4.41
N GLN A 159 -0.58 -16.07 -5.18
CA GLN A 159 -1.37 -15.16 -6.00
C GLN A 159 -2.05 -15.91 -7.15
N ARG A 160 -3.38 -15.80 -7.27
CA ARG A 160 -4.15 -16.54 -8.29
C ARG A 160 -3.86 -16.09 -9.73
N ASN A 161 -3.55 -14.81 -9.92
CA ASN A 161 -3.23 -14.21 -11.21
C ASN A 161 -1.94 -13.38 -11.09
N ALA A 162 -0.79 -14.07 -11.08
CA ALA A 162 0.52 -13.43 -11.08
C ALA A 162 0.83 -12.84 -12.46
N ASP A 163 0.33 -11.63 -12.73
CA ASP A 163 0.76 -10.84 -13.89
C ASP A 163 2.20 -10.36 -13.70
N ASN A 164 3.13 -11.24 -14.09
CA ASN A 164 4.57 -11.04 -14.03
C ASN A 164 5.12 -10.33 -15.28
N ASN A 165 4.26 -9.87 -16.19
CA ASN A 165 4.69 -9.24 -17.45
C ASN A 165 5.20 -7.80 -17.28
N SER A 166 5.27 -7.29 -16.05
CA SER A 166 5.85 -5.98 -15.72
C SER A 166 6.37 -5.98 -14.29
N GLU A 167 7.53 -5.39 -14.06
CA GLU A 167 8.14 -5.20 -12.73
C GLU A 167 7.64 -3.95 -12.00
N PHE A 168 6.84 -3.11 -12.66
CA PHE A 168 6.31 -1.88 -12.09
C PHE A 168 4.87 -1.63 -12.53
N ILE A 169 4.21 -0.69 -11.87
CA ILE A 169 2.94 -0.10 -12.30
C ILE A 169 3.08 1.42 -12.35
N THR A 170 2.30 2.07 -13.19
CA THR A 170 2.12 3.52 -13.13
C THR A 170 0.78 3.82 -12.48
N LYS A 171 0.77 4.77 -11.55
CA LYS A 171 -0.46 5.19 -10.87
C LYS A 171 -0.55 6.70 -10.83
N THR A 172 -1.72 7.22 -11.20
CA THR A 172 -2.01 8.65 -11.22
C THR A 172 -2.79 9.04 -9.98
N TYR A 173 -2.25 10.00 -9.23
CA TYR A 173 -2.87 10.60 -8.06
C TYR A 173 -3.37 12.00 -8.39
N ARG A 174 -4.50 12.40 -7.79
CA ARG A 174 -5.01 13.75 -7.90
C ARG A 174 -4.62 14.52 -6.65
N LEU A 175 -3.97 15.66 -6.83
CA LEU A 175 -3.67 16.59 -5.76
C LEU A 175 -4.72 17.69 -5.75
N LYS A 176 -5.15 18.10 -4.56
CA LYS A 176 -6.10 19.20 -4.35
C LYS A 176 -5.52 20.17 -3.32
N LEU A 177 -5.64 21.46 -3.59
CA LEU A 177 -5.26 22.51 -2.65
C LEU A 177 -6.30 22.60 -1.54
N ASP A 178 -5.87 22.36 -0.31
CA ASP A 178 -6.59 22.65 0.93
C ASP A 178 -6.23 24.07 1.42
N LYS A 179 -7.21 24.78 1.99
CA LYS A 179 -7.00 26.17 2.43
C LYS A 179 -6.17 26.28 3.70
N GLU A 180 -6.11 25.22 4.51
CA GLU A 180 -5.44 25.19 5.81
C GLU A 180 -4.19 24.31 5.76
N GLU A 181 -4.27 23.15 5.11
CA GLU A 181 -3.20 22.14 5.11
C GLU A 181 -2.28 22.20 3.87
N GLY A 182 -2.62 23.01 2.85
CA GLY A 182 -1.89 23.06 1.59
C GLY A 182 -2.27 21.91 0.64
N TRP A 183 -1.36 21.54 -0.27
CA TRP A 183 -1.63 20.51 -1.28
C TRP A 183 -1.65 19.10 -0.69
N LYS A 184 -2.72 18.34 -0.97
CA LYS A 184 -2.84 16.94 -0.52
C LYS A 184 -3.41 16.02 -1.58
N VAL A 185 -3.13 14.72 -1.45
CA VAL A 185 -3.73 13.69 -2.31
C VAL A 185 -5.21 13.56 -1.98
N ASN A 186 -6.05 13.73 -2.99
CA ASN A 186 -7.49 13.52 -2.92
C ASN A 186 -7.79 12.05 -3.27
N LYS A 187 -8.28 11.28 -2.29
CA LYS A 187 -8.67 9.87 -2.45
C LYS A 187 -9.91 9.73 -3.33
#